data_AF-A0A1N7RSS8-F1
#
_entry.id   AF-A0A1N7RSS8-F1
#
_cell.length_a   1.000
_cell.length_b   1.000
_cell.length_c   1.000
_cell.angle_alpha   90.00
_cell.angle_beta   90.00
_cell.angle_gamma   90.00
#
_symmetry.space_group_name_H-M   'P 1'
#
loop_
_entity.id
_entity.type
_entity.pdbx_description
1 polymer ?
#
loop_
_entity_poly.entity_id
_entity_poly.type
_entity_poly.pdbx_seq_one_letter_code
_entity_poly.pdbx_strand_id
1 'polypeptide(L)' 'MHAMPSHTSLHDVLTLAEIESLVDPKTFARGKAYFHDGAVSRLEERDGVLRANVRGTHRYGVGLGVATTAN' A
#
# COMPACT_ATOMS: atom_id res chain seq x y z
N MET A 1 9.96 -13.18 29.90
CA MET A 1 10.36 -12.21 28.87
C MET A 1 9.48 -12.50 27.66
N HIS A 2 8.31 -11.84 27.55
CA HIS A 2 7.43 -12.05 26.39
C HIS A 2 8.14 -11.45 25.17
N ALA A 3 8.38 -12.26 24.14
CA ALA A 3 8.79 -11.75 22.83
C ALA A 3 7.67 -10.82 22.36
N MET A 4 7.98 -9.52 22.25
CA MET A 4 7.08 -8.59 21.59
C MET A 4 7.00 -9.06 20.13
N PRO A 5 5.81 -9.39 19.59
CA PRO A 5 5.70 -9.47 18.15
C PRO A 5 6.12 -8.09 17.65
N SER A 6 7.23 -8.02 16.91
CA SER A 6 7.62 -6.83 16.18
C SER A 6 6.48 -6.56 15.21
N HIS A 7 5.48 -5.78 15.64
CA HIS A 7 4.43 -5.28 14.78
C HIS A 7 5.14 -4.32 13.83
N THR A 8 5.69 -4.88 12.75
CA THR A 8 6.21 -4.10 11.64
C THR A 8 5.00 -3.38 11.07
N SER A 9 4.89 -2.09 11.40
CA SER A 9 3.83 -1.26 10.84
C SER A 9 4.05 -1.21 9.34
N LEU A 10 2.97 -1.30 8.55
CA LEU A 10 3.07 -1.09 7.10
C LEU A 10 3.67 0.29 6.80
N HIS A 11 3.47 1.25 7.71
CA HIS A 11 4.07 2.57 7.68
C HIS A 11 5.60 2.58 7.76
N ASP A 12 6.21 1.59 8.42
CA ASP A 12 7.67 1.48 8.56
C ASP A 12 8.32 0.83 7.32
N VAL A 13 7.53 0.07 6.54
CA VAL A 13 8.02 -0.68 5.36
C VAL A 13 7.71 0.05 4.05
N LEU A 14 6.52 0.65 3.94
CA LEU A 14 6.10 1.37 2.74
C LEU A 14 6.66 2.80 2.74
N THR A 15 7.98 2.88 2.62
CA THR A 15 8.68 4.14 2.36
C THR A 15 8.62 4.49 0.88
N LEU A 16 8.75 5.78 0.56
CA LEU A 16 8.82 6.23 -0.84
C LEU A 16 9.99 5.57 -1.58
N ALA A 17 11.16 5.46 -0.93
CA ALA A 17 12.35 4.84 -1.51
C ALA A 17 12.13 3.36 -1.84
N GLU A 18 11.46 2.62 -0.96
CA GLU A 18 11.14 1.21 -1.21
C GLU A 18 10.16 1.06 -2.38
N ILE A 19 9.13 1.92 -2.43
CA ILE A 19 8.17 1.93 -3.54
C ILE A 19 8.90 2.21 -4.85
N GLU A 20 9.74 3.25 -4.92
CA GLU A 20 10.51 3.63 -6.12
C GLU A 20 11.51 2.56 -6.55
N SER A 21 12.05 1.77 -5.62
CA SER A 21 12.94 0.65 -5.95
C SER A 21 12.20 -0.56 -6.54
N LEU A 22 10.92 -0.74 -6.23
CA LEU A 22 10.13 -1.90 -6.62
C LEU A 22 9.33 -1.68 -7.92
N VAL A 23 9.07 -0.43 -8.31
CA VAL A 23 8.27 -0.10 -9.48
C VAL A 23 9.09 0.63 -10.53
N ASP A 24 8.76 0.41 -11.80
CA ASP A 24 9.37 1.20 -12.86
C ASP A 24 8.91 2.68 -12.79
N PRO A 25 9.75 3.65 -13.21
CA PRO A 25 9.44 5.07 -13.10
C PRO A 25 8.13 5.49 -13.81
N LYS A 26 7.76 4.78 -14.89
CA LYS A 26 6.54 5.08 -15.66
C LYS A 26 5.29 4.65 -14.90
N THR A 27 5.32 3.47 -14.29
CA THR A 27 4.26 2.99 -13.40
C THR A 27 4.10 3.90 -12.19
N PHE A 28 5.20 4.36 -11.59
CA PHE A 28 5.14 5.31 -10.48
C PHE A 28 4.52 6.65 -10.88
N ALA A 29 4.95 7.23 -12.00
CA ALA A 29 4.39 8.49 -12.52
C ALA A 29 2.88 8.35 -12.80
N ARG A 30 2.44 7.23 -13.36
CA ARG A 30 1.02 6.97 -13.61
C ARG A 30 0.21 6.83 -12.33
N GLY A 31 0.75 6.14 -11.32
CA GLY A 31 0.13 6.04 -10.00
C GLY A 31 -0.07 7.41 -9.35
N LYS A 32 0.94 8.29 -9.42
CA LYS A 32 0.82 9.68 -8.93
C LYS A 32 -0.26 10.47 -9.66
N ALA A 33 -0.31 10.38 -10.99
CA ALA A 33 -1.36 11.04 -11.77
C ALA A 33 -2.77 10.57 -11.35
N TYR A 34 -2.97 9.26 -11.20
CA TYR A 34 -4.26 8.71 -10.77
C TYR A 34 -4.67 9.14 -9.35
N PHE A 35 -3.70 9.32 -8.45
CA PHE A 35 -3.98 9.88 -7.13
C PHE A 35 -4.40 11.35 -7.20
N HIS A 36 -3.69 12.16 -7.99
CA HIS A 36 -4.02 13.58 -8.18
C HIS A 36 -5.36 13.80 -8.87
N ASP A 37 -5.72 12.94 -9.81
CA ASP A 37 -7.01 12.97 -10.50
C ASP A 37 -8.18 12.47 -9.63
N GLY A 38 -7.90 11.98 -8.41
CA GLY A 38 -8.91 11.41 -7.50
C GLY A 38 -9.46 10.05 -7.96
N ALA A 39 -8.80 9.41 -8.93
CA ALA A 39 -9.14 8.07 -9.38
C ALA A 39 -8.74 7.01 -8.35
N VAL A 40 -7.82 7.31 -7.43
CA VAL A 40 -7.48 6.45 -6.30
C VAL A 40 -7.63 7.24 -5.00
N SER A 41 -8.32 6.66 -4.00
CA SER A 41 -8.46 7.29 -2.69
C SER A 41 -7.14 7.29 -1.93
N ARG A 42 -7.08 8.09 -0.85
CA ARG A 42 -6.00 7.97 0.14
C ARG A 42 -5.97 6.54 0.69
N LEU A 43 -4.77 6.09 1.02
CA LEU A 43 -4.56 4.83 1.73
C LEU A 43 -5.08 4.95 3.16
N GLU A 44 -5.84 3.95 3.58
CA GLU A 44 -6.32 3.80 4.95
C GLU A 44 -5.84 2.47 5.50
N GLU A 45 -5.21 2.49 6.68
CA GLU A 45 -4.79 1.27 7.37
C GLU A 45 -5.90 0.82 8.33
N ARG A 46 -6.29 -0.44 8.23
CA ARG A 46 -7.22 -1.07 9.17
C ARG A 46 -6.85 -2.53 9.39
N ASP A 47 -6.72 -2.93 10.65
CA ASP A 47 -6.40 -4.30 11.06
C ASP A 47 -5.12 -4.86 10.39
N GLY A 48 -4.10 -4.01 10.21
CA GLY A 48 -2.84 -4.39 9.55
C GLY A 48 -2.94 -4.55 8.03
N VAL A 49 -4.02 -4.05 7.42
CA VAL A 49 -4.23 -4.04 5.96
C VAL A 49 -4.41 -2.61 5.48
N LEU A 50 -3.54 -2.19 4.55
CA LEU A 50 -3.69 -0.95 3.80
C LEU A 50 -4.72 -1.13 2.70
N ARG A 51 -5.67 -0.20 2.60
CA ARG A 51 -6.75 -0.24 1.63
C ARG A 51 -6.78 1.04 0.81
N ALA A 52 -7.13 0.91 -0.46
CA ALA A 52 -7.50 2.04 -1.31
C ALA A 52 -8.70 1.67 -2.19
N ASN A 53 -9.49 2.67 -2.55
CA ASN A 53 -10.56 2.53 -3.53
C ASN A 53 -10.10 3.11 -4.85
N VAL A 54 -10.29 2.36 -5.92
CA VAL A 54 -9.99 2.78 -7.29
C VAL A 54 -11.30 3.03 -8.02
N ARG A 55 -11.37 4.19 -8.67
CA ARG A 55 -12.49 4.68 -9.48
C ARG A 55 -12.00 4.88 -10.91
N GLY A 56 -12.04 3.79 -11.69
CA GLY A 56 -11.84 3.82 -13.14
C GLY A 56 -13.16 3.59 -13.87
N THR A 57 -13.12 2.82 -14.95
CA THR A 57 -14.34 2.34 -15.65
C THR A 57 -15.24 1.55 -14.71
N HIS A 58 -14.65 0.78 -13.80
CA HIS A 58 -15.34 0.10 -12.70
C HIS A 58 -14.72 0.52 -11.37
N ARG A 59 -15.54 0.54 -10.31
CA ARG A 59 -15.05 0.80 -8.96
C ARG A 59 -14.61 -0.51 -8.33
N TYR A 60 -13.41 -0.54 -7.77
CA TYR A 60 -12.92 -1.70 -7.03
C TYR A 60 -12.02 -1.26 -5.87
N GLY A 61 -11.93 -2.10 -4.85
CA GLY A 61 -11.01 -1.91 -3.73
C GLY A 61 -9.74 -2.73 -3.92
N VAL A 62 -8.61 -2.19 -3.49
CA VAL A 62 -7.34 -2.91 -3.36
C VAL A 62 -6.93 -2.97 -1.90
N GLY A 63 -6.36 -4.09 -1.48
CA GLY A 63 -5.87 -4.33 -0.13
C GLY A 63 -4.45 -4.87 -0.19
N LEU A 64 -3.56 -4.32 0.65
CA LEU A 64 -2.19 -4.77 0.83
C LEU A 64 -1.98 -5.05 2.31
N GLY A 65 -1.69 -6.31 2.64
CA GLY A 65 -1.47 -6.76 4.01
C GLY A 65 -0.20 -7.58 4.12
N VAL A 66 0.35 -7.66 5.33
CA VAL A 66 1.50 -8.51 5.61
C VAL A 66 1.02 -9.95 5.71
N ALA A 67 1.44 -10.81 4.77
CA ALA A 67 1.29 -12.24 4.94
C ALA A 67 2.37 -12.71 5.94
N THR A 68 1.97 -13.18 7.12
CA THR A 68 2.87 -14.02 7.93
C THR A 68 3.03 -15.34 7.19
N THR A 69 4.11 -15.46 6.41
CA THR A 69 4.58 -16.77 5.95
C THR A 69 5.16 -17.48 7.16
N ALA A 70 4.38 -18.33 7.83
CA ALA A 70 4.91 -19.28 8.80
C ALA A 70 5.62 -20.41 8.02
N ASN A 71 6.92 -20.57 8.24
CA ASN A 71 7.70 -21.74 7.83
C ASN A 71 8.51 -22.23 9.02
#